data_AF-N0DU75-F1
#
_entry.id   AF-N0DU75-F1
#
_cell.length_a   1.000
_cell.length_b   1.000
_cell.length_c   1.000
_cell.angle_alpha   90.00
_cell.angle_beta   90.00
_cell.angle_gamma   90.00
#
_symmetry.space_group_name_H-M   'P 1'
#
loop_
_entity.id
_entity.type
_entity.pdbx_description
1 polymer ?
#
loop_
_entity_poly.entity_id
_entity_poly.type
_entity_poly.pdbx_seq_one_letter_code
_entity_poly.pdbx_strand_id
1 'polypeptide(L)'
;MDTINSGGPPVEWLSSLLKGFKLEDDTSREKLLKLFRDLKESYEAQERATPAEYTGEQDEELKHLCTEASLLFVARVLFVAQSGIGRNAPAHIGCPISRIVTAAGINLLDFFREVYVVVSKLSAYFEARGGSSRIFTQQAQLKENSETVVVMGLLAKKYKDNFNLFLHQLDFFKQVVLRLGWSAFLVLRVKLLSTFPDVVSCVELLPCVFAVLASHAPRLPDCLSHLNQDSKPALLKAMSDMCKADYSRVLARMSSVEPLLSQILTAAVPEWRMALYTAKMQQEIAAEEKTLAFAAIDLVSSKWGCGRR
;
A
#
# COMPACT_ATOMS: atom_id res chain seq x y z
N MET A 1 -3.81 7.00 -53.76
CA MET A 1 -2.48 7.21 -53.15
C MET A 1 -2.58 8.49 -52.38
N ASP A 2 -2.77 8.40 -51.07
CA ASP A 2 -2.35 9.41 -50.10
C ASP A 2 -2.31 8.73 -48.74
N THR A 3 -1.08 8.62 -48.25
CA THR A 3 -0.64 7.92 -47.06
C THR A 3 -1.14 8.64 -45.81
N ILE A 4 -2.06 8.01 -45.09
CA ILE A 4 -2.35 8.36 -43.70
C ILE A 4 -1.13 7.98 -42.88
N ASN A 5 -0.33 9.01 -42.61
CA ASN A 5 0.83 8.99 -41.76
C ASN A 5 0.35 9.03 -40.30
N SER A 6 -0.04 7.88 -39.74
CA SER A 6 -0.39 7.74 -38.31
C SER A 6 0.80 7.23 -37.48
N GLY A 7 1.98 7.81 -37.71
CA GLY A 7 3.22 7.48 -37.01
C GLY A 7 3.57 8.50 -35.93
N GLY A 8 3.15 8.25 -34.69
CA GLY A 8 3.58 8.93 -33.44
C GLY A 8 3.24 8.05 -32.22
N PRO A 9 4.09 7.96 -31.19
CA PRO A 9 4.82 6.74 -30.80
C PRO A 9 4.07 5.84 -29.79
N PRO A 10 3.40 4.76 -30.22
CA PRO A 10 2.87 3.74 -29.30
C PRO A 10 3.97 2.77 -28.84
N VAL A 11 5.10 2.74 -29.55
CA VAL A 11 6.13 1.70 -29.42
C VAL A 11 7.18 2.03 -28.36
N GLU A 12 7.41 3.30 -28.01
CA GLU A 12 8.53 3.69 -27.14
C GLU A 12 8.29 3.31 -25.67
N TRP A 13 7.10 3.55 -25.13
CA TRP A 13 6.78 3.21 -23.75
C TRP A 13 6.62 1.69 -23.57
N LEU A 14 6.04 0.98 -24.55
CA LEU A 14 5.99 -0.48 -24.59
C LEU A 14 7.40 -1.07 -24.61
N SER A 15 8.29 -0.54 -25.47
CA SER A 15 9.69 -0.96 -25.54
C SER A 15 10.43 -0.70 -24.23
N SER A 16 10.17 0.45 -23.59
CA SER A 16 10.72 0.81 -22.28
C SER A 16 10.23 -0.13 -21.17
N LEU A 17 8.93 -0.44 -21.15
CA LEU A 17 8.35 -1.42 -20.23
C LEU A 17 8.96 -2.80 -20.43
N LEU A 18 9.05 -3.27 -21.68
CA LEU A 18 9.57 -4.58 -22.04
C LEU A 18 11.05 -4.75 -21.72
N LYS A 19 11.86 -3.68 -21.77
CA LYS A 19 13.22 -3.68 -21.20
C LYS A 19 13.23 -3.86 -19.69
N GLY A 20 12.19 -3.39 -19.00
CA GLY A 20 12.00 -3.51 -17.56
C GLY A 20 11.39 -4.84 -17.10
N PHE A 21 10.89 -5.68 -18.01
CA PHE A 21 10.48 -7.04 -17.69
C PHE A 21 11.75 -7.86 -17.40
N LYS A 22 11.84 -8.45 -16.21
CA LYS A 22 12.84 -9.48 -15.89
C LYS A 22 12.46 -10.81 -16.56
N LEU A 23 12.25 -10.80 -17.87
CA LEU A 23 12.11 -12.01 -18.67
C LEU A 23 13.54 -12.44 -19.01
N GLU A 24 13.98 -13.57 -18.45
CA GLU A 24 15.36 -14.05 -18.56
C GLU A 24 15.75 -14.49 -20.00
N ASP A 25 14.81 -14.47 -20.94
CA ASP A 25 14.96 -15.00 -22.29
C ASP A 25 14.24 -14.14 -23.34
N ASP A 26 14.94 -13.76 -24.41
CA ASP A 26 14.42 -13.04 -25.58
C ASP A 26 13.22 -13.75 -26.22
N THR A 27 13.20 -15.08 -26.16
CA THR A 27 12.09 -15.90 -26.67
C THR A 27 10.80 -15.65 -25.90
N SER A 28 10.90 -15.43 -24.59
CA SER A 28 9.73 -15.15 -23.74
C SER A 28 9.15 -13.77 -23.99
N ARG A 29 10.02 -12.79 -24.28
CA ARG A 29 9.61 -11.44 -24.71
C ARG A 29 8.89 -11.46 -26.05
N GLU A 30 9.39 -12.21 -27.02
CA GLU A 30 8.74 -12.33 -28.34
C GLU A 30 7.37 -13.04 -28.23
N LYS A 31 7.25 -14.06 -27.38
CA LYS A 31 5.95 -14.72 -27.10
C LYS A 31 4.93 -13.75 -26.51
N LEU A 32 5.33 -12.92 -25.55
CA LEU A 32 4.45 -11.89 -24.97
C LEU A 32 4.02 -10.85 -26.02
N LEU A 33 4.96 -10.39 -26.85
CA LEU A 33 4.68 -9.44 -27.93
C LEU A 33 3.74 -10.01 -28.98
N LYS A 34 3.92 -11.27 -29.37
CA LYS A 34 3.01 -11.98 -30.26
C LYS A 34 1.60 -12.03 -29.66
N LEU A 35 1.49 -12.42 -28.40
CA LEU A 35 0.19 -12.47 -27.71
C LEU A 35 -0.48 -11.10 -27.63
N PHE A 36 0.29 -10.04 -27.39
CA PHE A 36 -0.22 -8.67 -27.42
C PHE A 36 -0.75 -8.28 -28.80
N ARG A 37 -0.02 -8.58 -29.88
CA ARG A 37 -0.47 -8.34 -31.27
C ARG A 37 -1.76 -9.10 -31.58
N ASP A 38 -1.81 -10.39 -31.26
CA ASP A 38 -3.00 -11.23 -31.48
C ASP A 38 -4.25 -10.67 -30.75
N LEU A 39 -4.07 -10.20 -29.51
CA LEU A 39 -5.12 -9.57 -28.72
C LEU A 39 -5.55 -8.23 -29.31
N LYS A 40 -4.60 -7.41 -29.75
CA LYS A 40 -4.86 -6.10 -30.38
C LYS A 40 -5.68 -6.27 -31.66
N GLU A 41 -5.26 -7.16 -32.55
CA GLU A 41 -6.00 -7.46 -33.78
C GLU A 41 -7.43 -7.95 -33.49
N SER A 42 -7.60 -8.81 -32.48
CA SER A 42 -8.90 -9.32 -32.07
C SER A 42 -9.81 -8.22 -31.49
N TYR A 43 -9.24 -7.32 -30.68
CA TYR A 43 -9.96 -6.18 -30.13
C TYR A 43 -10.41 -5.20 -31.23
N GLU A 44 -9.51 -4.82 -32.13
CA GLU A 44 -9.80 -3.91 -33.25
C GLU A 44 -10.84 -4.50 -34.22
N ALA A 45 -10.81 -5.83 -34.43
CA ALA A 45 -11.84 -6.51 -35.22
C ALA A 45 -13.22 -6.39 -34.57
N GLN A 46 -13.30 -6.55 -33.24
CA GLN A 46 -14.55 -6.41 -32.49
C GLN A 46 -15.03 -4.96 -32.45
N GLU A 47 -14.10 -4.01 -32.31
CA GLU A 47 -14.41 -2.58 -32.29
C GLU A 47 -14.99 -2.12 -33.63
N ARG A 48 -14.42 -2.56 -34.76
CA ARG A 48 -14.97 -2.31 -36.10
C ARG A 48 -16.35 -2.93 -36.32
N ALA A 49 -16.65 -4.04 -35.65
CA ALA A 49 -17.94 -4.73 -35.75
C ALA A 49 -19.02 -4.14 -34.83
N THR A 50 -18.64 -3.32 -33.85
CA THR A 50 -19.58 -2.70 -32.91
C THR A 50 -20.09 -1.38 -33.50
N PRO A 51 -21.41 -1.12 -33.50
CA PRO A 51 -21.95 0.16 -33.95
C PRO A 51 -21.31 1.33 -33.18
N ALA A 52 -21.00 2.42 -33.87
CA ALA A 52 -20.42 3.60 -33.23
C ALA A 52 -21.41 4.19 -32.23
N GLU A 53 -21.20 3.90 -30.94
CA GLU A 53 -21.85 4.65 -29.87
C GLU A 53 -21.24 6.05 -29.85
N TYR A 54 -22.11 7.06 -29.99
CA TYR A 54 -21.75 8.47 -29.93
C TYR A 54 -21.19 8.78 -28.54
N THR A 55 -19.89 8.60 -28.38
CA THR A 55 -19.14 8.91 -27.19
C THR A 55 -18.60 10.32 -27.40
N GLY A 56 -19.32 11.31 -26.86
CA GLY A 56 -18.94 12.72 -26.99
C GLY A 56 -17.52 12.97 -26.50
N GLU A 57 -16.84 13.98 -27.08
CA GLU A 57 -15.48 14.49 -26.77
C GLU A 57 -14.69 13.69 -25.73
N GLN A 58 -14.43 12.41 -26.01
CA GLN A 58 -13.45 11.65 -25.26
C GLN A 58 -12.10 12.03 -25.86
N ASP A 59 -11.13 12.25 -24.98
CA ASP A 59 -9.74 12.31 -25.38
C ASP A 59 -9.36 10.93 -25.98
N GLU A 60 -9.47 10.84 -27.31
CA GLU A 60 -9.20 9.63 -28.08
C GLU A 60 -7.77 9.13 -27.85
N GLU A 61 -6.84 10.04 -27.53
CA GLU A 61 -5.47 9.67 -27.17
C GLU A 61 -5.42 8.96 -25.81
N LEU A 62 -6.10 9.50 -24.79
CA LEU A 62 -6.21 8.85 -23.48
C LEU A 62 -6.89 7.48 -23.58
N LYS A 63 -7.97 7.37 -24.37
CA LYS A 63 -8.67 6.11 -24.59
C LYS A 63 -7.78 5.08 -25.30
N HIS A 64 -7.01 5.51 -26.30
CA HIS A 64 -6.03 4.66 -26.97
C HIS A 64 -4.96 4.16 -25.99
N LEU A 65 -4.37 5.04 -25.16
CA LEU A 65 -3.38 4.66 -24.15
C LEU A 65 -3.94 3.68 -23.10
N CYS A 66 -5.15 3.93 -22.61
CA CYS A 66 -5.85 3.01 -21.69
C CYS A 66 -6.11 1.64 -22.33
N THR A 67 -6.50 1.61 -23.60
CA THR A 67 -6.72 0.39 -24.37
C THR A 67 -5.43 -0.40 -24.52
N GLU A 68 -4.33 0.22 -24.96
CA GLU A 68 -3.05 -0.47 -25.13
C GLU A 68 -2.48 -0.99 -23.80
N ALA A 69 -2.57 -0.20 -22.72
CA ALA A 69 -2.18 -0.63 -21.38
C ALA A 69 -3.00 -1.84 -20.90
N SER A 70 -4.31 -1.84 -21.17
CA SER A 70 -5.22 -2.93 -20.84
C SER A 70 -4.91 -4.21 -21.64
N LEU A 71 -4.67 -4.09 -22.95
CA LEU A 71 -4.26 -5.21 -23.81
C LEU A 71 -2.93 -5.81 -23.34
N LEU A 72 -1.95 -4.97 -22.99
CA LEU A 72 -0.67 -5.44 -22.44
C LEU A 72 -0.87 -6.18 -21.11
N PHE A 73 -1.74 -5.66 -20.23
CA PHE A 73 -2.08 -6.34 -18.98
C PHE A 73 -2.71 -7.71 -19.25
N VAL A 74 -3.67 -7.81 -20.18
CA VAL A 74 -4.31 -9.08 -20.55
C VAL A 74 -3.28 -10.06 -21.12
N ALA A 75 -2.44 -9.60 -22.04
CA ALA A 75 -1.35 -10.39 -22.61
C ALA A 75 -0.43 -10.93 -21.49
N ARG A 76 -0.03 -10.08 -20.54
CA ARG A 76 0.81 -10.47 -19.41
C ARG A 76 0.15 -11.56 -18.57
N VAL A 77 -1.11 -11.41 -18.19
CA VAL A 77 -1.82 -12.39 -17.34
C VAL A 77 -1.94 -13.73 -18.05
N LEU A 78 -2.32 -13.72 -19.33
CA LEU A 78 -2.41 -14.94 -20.14
C LEU A 78 -1.04 -15.60 -20.34
N PHE A 79 0.01 -14.82 -20.59
CA PHE A 79 1.37 -15.32 -20.74
C PHE A 79 1.86 -16.05 -19.47
N VAL A 80 1.64 -15.45 -18.29
CA VAL A 80 1.97 -16.09 -17.01
C VAL A 80 1.16 -17.37 -16.80
N ALA A 81 -0.13 -17.37 -17.14
CA ALA A 81 -0.98 -18.54 -17.05
C ALA A 81 -0.51 -19.70 -17.95
N GLN A 82 -0.04 -19.39 -19.16
CA GLN A 82 0.46 -20.37 -20.14
C GLN A 82 1.84 -20.93 -19.77
N SER A 83 2.65 -20.17 -19.04
CA SER A 83 4.04 -20.56 -18.72
C SER A 83 4.15 -21.68 -17.69
N GLY A 84 3.04 -22.20 -17.15
CA GLY A 84 3.03 -23.28 -16.16
C GLY A 84 3.68 -22.90 -14.81
N ILE A 85 4.07 -21.63 -14.64
CA ILE A 85 4.59 -21.06 -13.40
C ILE A 85 3.39 -20.93 -12.45
N GLY A 86 3.11 -22.06 -11.79
CA GLY A 86 2.09 -22.41 -10.79
C GLY A 86 1.06 -21.40 -10.27
N ARG A 87 -0.04 -21.95 -9.76
CA ARG A 87 -1.09 -21.29 -8.94
C ARG A 87 -0.59 -20.43 -7.76
N ASN A 88 0.70 -20.45 -7.45
CA ASN A 88 1.37 -19.68 -6.39
C ASN A 88 2.40 -18.67 -6.93
N ALA A 89 2.42 -18.40 -8.24
CA ALA A 89 3.23 -17.35 -8.83
C ALA A 89 2.87 -16.00 -8.19
N PRO A 90 3.85 -15.24 -7.67
CA PRO A 90 3.57 -13.91 -7.17
C PRO A 90 2.89 -13.06 -8.24
N ALA A 91 1.88 -12.26 -7.87
CA ALA A 91 1.15 -11.35 -8.77
C ALA A 91 2.03 -10.35 -9.58
N HIS A 92 3.33 -10.33 -9.26
CA HIS A 92 4.41 -9.50 -9.77
C HIS A 92 5.39 -10.22 -10.72
N ILE A 93 5.09 -11.43 -11.20
CA ILE A 93 5.87 -11.99 -12.33
C ILE A 93 5.74 -11.06 -13.54
N GLY A 94 6.88 -10.56 -14.01
CA GLY A 94 7.03 -9.75 -15.22
C GLY A 94 6.90 -8.25 -15.00
N CYS A 95 5.73 -7.75 -14.56
CA CYS A 95 5.47 -6.31 -14.43
C CYS A 95 4.19 -6.04 -13.61
N PRO A 96 4.20 -5.23 -12.53
CA PRO A 96 2.99 -4.85 -11.79
C PRO A 96 2.14 -3.84 -12.57
N ILE A 97 0.83 -3.81 -12.30
CA ILE A 97 -0.13 -2.87 -12.94
C ILE A 97 0.36 -1.42 -12.83
N SER A 98 0.88 -1.03 -11.66
CA SER A 98 1.40 0.32 -11.42
C SER A 98 2.51 0.71 -12.39
N ARG A 99 3.37 -0.22 -12.82
CA ARG A 99 4.41 0.07 -13.82
C ARG A 99 3.82 0.25 -15.20
N ILE A 100 2.87 -0.61 -15.61
CA ILE A 100 2.17 -0.47 -16.90
C ILE A 100 1.53 0.91 -17.00
N VAL A 101 0.74 1.27 -15.97
CA VAL A 101 0.02 2.54 -15.89
C VAL A 101 0.98 3.74 -15.86
N THR A 102 2.07 3.66 -15.09
CA THR A 102 3.06 4.76 -15.02
C THR A 102 3.76 4.96 -16.35
N ALA A 103 4.15 3.89 -17.04
CA ALA A 103 4.84 4.00 -18.32
C ALA A 103 3.92 4.48 -19.45
N ALA A 104 2.63 4.14 -19.40
CA ALA A 104 1.62 4.67 -20.31
C ALA A 104 1.20 6.12 -19.96
N GLY A 105 1.61 6.65 -18.81
CA GLY A 105 1.23 8.00 -18.37
C GLY A 105 -0.24 8.17 -17.99
N ILE A 106 -0.96 7.07 -17.71
CA ILE A 106 -2.40 7.08 -17.44
C ILE A 106 -2.71 6.98 -15.94
N ASN A 107 -3.96 7.26 -15.56
CA ASN A 107 -4.44 7.04 -14.20
C ASN A 107 -4.84 5.57 -13.98
N LEU A 108 -4.65 5.08 -12.75
CA LEU A 108 -5.01 3.73 -12.36
C LEU A 108 -6.53 3.46 -12.43
N LEU A 109 -7.37 4.45 -12.13
CA LEU A 109 -8.82 4.35 -12.24
C LEU A 109 -9.29 4.27 -13.69
N ASP A 110 -8.69 5.06 -14.59
CA ASP A 110 -9.03 5.02 -16.02
C ASP A 110 -8.60 3.70 -16.64
N PHE A 111 -7.42 3.19 -16.25
CA PHE A 111 -7.01 1.82 -16.57
C PHE A 111 -8.04 0.79 -16.11
N PHE A 112 -8.49 0.83 -14.85
CA PHE A 112 -9.47 -0.14 -14.35
C PHE A 112 -10.83 -0.02 -15.03
N ARG A 113 -11.25 1.17 -15.48
CA ARG A 113 -12.47 1.34 -16.28
C ARG A 113 -12.32 0.66 -17.65
N GLU A 114 -11.21 0.94 -18.34
CA GLU A 114 -10.99 0.42 -19.70
C GLU A 114 -10.70 -1.08 -19.72
N VAL A 115 -9.98 -1.63 -18.72
CA VAL A 115 -9.63 -3.06 -18.72
C VAL A 115 -10.87 -3.96 -18.68
N TYR A 116 -11.96 -3.54 -18.04
CA TYR A 116 -13.22 -4.29 -18.09
C TYR A 116 -13.86 -4.25 -19.47
N VAL A 117 -13.82 -3.11 -20.16
CA VAL A 117 -14.31 -2.96 -21.53
C VAL A 117 -13.50 -3.85 -22.49
N VAL A 118 -12.18 -3.81 -22.38
CA VAL A 118 -11.26 -4.64 -23.16
C VAL A 118 -11.49 -6.12 -22.92
N VAL A 119 -11.57 -6.55 -21.67
CA VAL A 119 -11.86 -7.96 -21.33
C VAL A 119 -13.23 -8.40 -21.85
N SER A 120 -14.24 -7.52 -21.83
CA SER A 120 -15.57 -7.81 -22.38
C SER A 120 -15.53 -7.98 -23.90
N LYS A 121 -14.90 -7.03 -24.62
CA LYS A 121 -14.73 -7.10 -26.08
C LYS A 121 -13.91 -8.32 -26.53
N LEU A 122 -12.99 -8.80 -25.70
CA LEU A 122 -12.19 -10.00 -25.96
C LEU A 122 -12.88 -11.33 -25.59
N SER A 123 -14.19 -11.33 -25.26
CA SER A 123 -14.89 -12.56 -24.84
C SER A 123 -14.75 -13.70 -25.85
N ALA A 124 -14.96 -13.44 -27.15
CA ALA A 124 -14.80 -14.44 -28.21
C ALA A 124 -13.37 -14.99 -28.31
N TYR A 125 -12.36 -14.14 -28.07
CA TYR A 125 -10.96 -14.56 -28.05
C TYR A 125 -10.66 -15.56 -26.92
N PHE A 126 -11.26 -15.33 -25.73
CA PHE A 126 -11.13 -16.24 -24.59
C PHE A 126 -11.88 -17.56 -24.83
N GLU A 127 -13.09 -17.50 -25.38
CA GLU A 127 -13.90 -18.67 -25.69
C GLU A 127 -13.22 -19.60 -26.70
N ALA A 128 -12.61 -19.03 -27.75
CA ALA A 128 -11.84 -19.79 -28.74
C ALA A 128 -10.64 -20.55 -28.13
N ARG A 129 -10.21 -20.19 -26.92
CA ARG A 129 -9.10 -20.81 -26.18
C ARG A 129 -9.58 -21.65 -24.99
N GLY A 130 -10.88 -21.96 -24.92
CA GLY A 130 -11.48 -22.75 -23.85
C GLY A 130 -11.62 -22.01 -22.52
N GLY A 131 -11.51 -20.68 -22.53
CA GLY A 131 -11.70 -19.81 -21.37
C GLY A 131 -12.98 -18.97 -21.45
N SER A 132 -13.10 -18.00 -20.55
CA SER A 132 -14.11 -16.95 -20.64
C SER A 132 -13.58 -15.65 -20.02
N SER A 133 -14.16 -14.53 -20.43
CA SER A 133 -13.86 -13.22 -19.83
C SER A 133 -14.11 -13.20 -18.32
N ARG A 134 -15.12 -13.94 -17.83
CA ARG A 134 -15.39 -14.11 -16.40
C ARG A 134 -14.27 -14.86 -15.66
N ILE A 135 -13.80 -15.99 -16.20
CA ILE A 135 -12.70 -16.77 -15.62
C ILE A 135 -11.42 -15.93 -15.60
N PHE A 136 -11.13 -15.22 -16.69
CA PHE A 136 -10.00 -14.30 -16.76
C PHE A 136 -10.08 -13.22 -15.66
N THR A 137 -11.24 -12.56 -15.53
CA THR A 137 -11.45 -11.50 -14.53
C THR A 137 -11.19 -11.99 -13.11
N GLN A 138 -11.65 -13.21 -12.79
CA GLN A 138 -11.41 -13.84 -11.50
C GLN A 138 -9.94 -14.21 -11.29
N GLN A 139 -9.29 -14.80 -12.30
CA GLN A 139 -7.87 -15.16 -12.23
C GLN A 139 -6.98 -13.93 -12.06
N ALA A 140 -7.32 -12.84 -12.73
CA ALA A 140 -6.63 -11.56 -12.66
C ALA A 140 -6.99 -10.74 -11.41
N GLN A 141 -7.95 -11.20 -10.59
CA GLN A 141 -8.45 -10.50 -9.40
C GLN A 141 -8.81 -9.03 -9.70
N LEU A 142 -9.39 -8.76 -10.87
CA LEU A 142 -9.62 -7.39 -11.34
C LEU A 142 -10.57 -6.62 -10.41
N LYS A 143 -11.60 -7.30 -9.92
CA LYS A 143 -12.57 -6.72 -9.00
C LYS A 143 -11.90 -6.31 -7.69
N GLU A 144 -11.19 -7.23 -7.08
CA GLU A 144 -10.53 -7.02 -5.80
C GLU A 144 -9.41 -5.96 -5.91
N ASN A 145 -8.68 -5.95 -7.04
CA ASN A 145 -7.65 -4.94 -7.30
C ASN A 145 -8.26 -3.54 -7.53
N SER A 146 -9.33 -3.41 -8.31
CA SER A 146 -10.00 -2.11 -8.53
C SER A 146 -10.60 -1.56 -7.24
N GLU A 147 -11.27 -2.40 -6.45
CA GLU A 147 -11.79 -2.04 -5.12
C GLU A 147 -10.64 -1.61 -4.19
N THR A 148 -9.52 -2.33 -4.20
CA THR A 148 -8.34 -1.97 -3.41
C THR A 148 -7.82 -0.58 -3.75
N VAL A 149 -7.78 -0.19 -5.03
CA VAL A 149 -7.34 1.15 -5.44
C VAL A 149 -8.26 2.23 -4.89
N VAL A 150 -9.58 2.02 -4.98
CA VAL A 150 -10.57 2.97 -4.46
C VAL A 150 -10.44 3.11 -2.95
N VAL A 151 -10.40 1.98 -2.23
CA VAL A 151 -10.28 1.96 -0.77
C VAL A 151 -8.97 2.60 -0.32
N MET A 152 -7.85 2.29 -0.97
CA MET A 152 -6.55 2.89 -0.66
C MET A 152 -6.52 4.39 -0.92
N GLY A 153 -7.20 4.88 -1.96
CA GLY A 153 -7.36 6.31 -2.23
C GLY A 153 -8.16 7.02 -1.14
N LEU A 154 -9.27 6.43 -0.70
CA LEU A 154 -10.09 6.94 0.40
C LEU A 154 -9.31 6.97 1.73
N LEU A 155 -8.57 5.90 2.03
CA LEU A 155 -7.74 5.80 3.22
C LEU A 155 -6.57 6.79 3.19
N ALA A 156 -5.93 7.01 2.04
CA ALA A 156 -4.87 8.01 1.90
C ALA A 156 -5.39 9.42 2.18
N LYS A 157 -6.58 9.74 1.66
CA LYS A 157 -7.26 11.01 1.95
C LYS A 157 -7.59 11.13 3.44
N LYS A 158 -8.27 10.12 4.01
CA LYS A 158 -8.62 10.09 5.44
C LYS A 158 -7.40 10.21 6.36
N TYR A 159 -6.32 9.51 6.02
CA TYR A 159 -5.05 9.59 6.74
C TYR A 159 -4.47 11.01 6.69
N LYS A 160 -4.44 11.64 5.51
CA LYS A 160 -3.93 13.02 5.35
C LYS A 160 -4.78 14.02 6.13
N ASP A 161 -6.10 13.89 6.09
CA ASP A 161 -7.02 14.78 6.81
C ASP A 161 -6.83 14.65 8.32
N ASN A 162 -6.79 13.42 8.83
CA ASN A 162 -6.55 13.11 10.24
C ASN A 162 -5.15 13.55 10.72
N PHE A 163 -4.13 13.35 9.88
CA PHE A 163 -2.77 13.82 10.14
C PHE A 163 -2.72 15.34 10.28
N ASN A 164 -3.40 16.06 9.38
CA ASN A 164 -3.49 17.51 9.44
C ASN A 164 -4.32 18.01 10.63
N LEU A 165 -5.17 17.18 11.24
CA LEU A 165 -5.87 17.55 12.47
C LEU A 165 -4.93 17.40 13.68
N PHE A 166 -4.30 16.23 13.83
CA PHE A 166 -3.53 15.87 15.02
C PHE A 166 -2.08 16.36 15.05
N LEU A 167 -1.43 16.38 13.88
CA LEU A 167 0.00 16.61 13.76
C LEU A 167 0.28 17.87 12.92
N HIS A 168 -0.67 18.83 12.92
CA HIS A 168 -0.53 20.09 12.18
C HIS A 168 0.72 20.89 12.58
N GLN A 169 1.15 20.76 13.84
CA GLN A 169 2.25 21.51 14.46
C GLN A 169 3.63 20.91 14.16
N LEU A 170 3.72 19.82 13.39
CA LEU A 170 4.99 19.27 12.93
C LEU A 170 5.56 20.14 11.80
N ASP A 171 5.89 21.41 12.05
CA ASP A 171 6.20 22.40 11.01
C ASP A 171 7.26 21.91 9.99
N PHE A 172 8.49 21.70 10.44
CA PHE A 172 9.62 21.38 9.56
C PHE A 172 9.59 19.93 9.03
N PHE A 173 9.01 19.00 9.80
CA PHE A 173 9.03 17.56 9.48
C PHE A 173 7.71 17.04 8.92
N LYS A 174 6.71 17.90 8.71
CA LYS A 174 5.35 17.53 8.32
C LYS A 174 5.30 16.51 7.19
N GLN A 175 6.00 16.81 6.10
CA GLN A 175 6.01 15.98 4.90
C GLN A 175 6.79 14.67 5.08
N VAL A 176 7.81 14.65 5.93
CA VAL A 176 8.59 13.45 6.23
C VAL A 176 7.75 12.50 7.08
N VAL A 177 7.17 13.00 8.17
CA VAL A 177 6.35 12.19 9.10
C VAL A 177 5.06 11.72 8.43
N LEU A 178 4.42 12.57 7.61
CA LEU A 178 3.27 12.19 6.82
C LEU A 178 3.58 10.98 5.91
N ARG A 179 4.68 11.06 5.14
CA ARG A 179 5.11 9.96 4.25
C ARG A 179 5.50 8.71 5.04
N LEU A 180 6.26 8.87 6.11
CA LEU A 180 6.70 7.78 6.97
C LEU A 180 5.53 7.01 7.57
N GLY A 181 4.54 7.73 8.14
CA GLY A 181 3.34 7.10 8.69
C GLY A 181 2.49 6.41 7.62
N TRP A 182 2.39 6.97 6.42
CA TRP A 182 1.69 6.31 5.32
C TRP A 182 2.42 5.03 4.87
N SER A 183 3.75 5.07 4.74
CA SER A 183 4.54 3.88 4.43
C SER A 183 4.43 2.82 5.53
N ALA A 184 4.47 3.22 6.80
CA ALA A 184 4.22 2.35 7.95
C ALA A 184 2.85 1.67 7.88
N PHE A 185 1.79 2.44 7.57
CA PHE A 185 0.45 1.90 7.34
C PHE A 185 0.43 0.84 6.23
N LEU A 186 1.05 1.12 5.08
CA LEU A 186 1.11 0.19 3.96
C LEU A 186 1.82 -1.12 4.33
N VAL A 187 2.94 -1.03 5.06
CA VAL A 187 3.68 -2.21 5.52
C VAL A 187 2.85 -3.03 6.51
N LEU A 188 2.23 -2.38 7.49
CA LEU A 188 1.37 -3.07 8.45
C LEU A 188 0.17 -3.74 7.78
N ARG A 189 -0.46 -3.08 6.81
CA ARG A 189 -1.56 -3.66 6.03
C ARG A 189 -1.13 -4.99 5.40
N VAL A 190 0.04 -5.02 4.75
CA VAL A 190 0.56 -6.23 4.09
C VAL A 190 0.97 -7.30 5.11
N LYS A 191 1.47 -6.91 6.28
CA LYS A 191 1.99 -7.85 7.29
C LYS A 191 0.91 -8.42 8.21
N LEU A 192 -0.15 -7.67 8.49
CA LEU A 192 -1.12 -7.99 9.54
C LEU A 192 -2.52 -8.31 9.01
N LEU A 193 -2.86 -7.88 7.80
CA LEU A 193 -4.18 -8.10 7.22
C LEU A 193 -4.10 -9.10 6.05
N SER A 194 -5.26 -9.59 5.61
CA SER A 194 -5.36 -10.41 4.40
C SER A 194 -4.97 -9.61 3.14
N THR A 195 -4.74 -10.30 2.03
CA THR A 195 -4.40 -9.69 0.72
C THR A 195 -5.41 -8.62 0.29
N PHE A 196 -6.70 -8.91 0.51
CA PHE A 196 -7.83 -8.03 0.26
C PHE A 196 -8.61 -7.82 1.56
N PRO A 197 -8.12 -6.93 2.44
CA PRO A 197 -8.76 -6.67 3.71
C PRO A 197 -10.00 -5.80 3.53
N ASP A 198 -10.97 -5.96 4.43
CA ASP A 198 -12.13 -5.08 4.46
C ASP A 198 -11.73 -3.66 4.91
N VAL A 199 -12.59 -2.69 4.56
CA VAL A 199 -12.36 -1.27 4.85
C VAL A 199 -12.28 -1.01 6.36
N VAL A 200 -13.06 -1.72 7.17
CA VAL A 200 -13.11 -1.51 8.62
C VAL A 200 -11.78 -1.92 9.24
N SER A 201 -11.25 -3.09 8.90
CA SER A 201 -9.92 -3.54 9.33
C SER A 201 -8.82 -2.55 8.96
N CYS A 202 -8.90 -1.92 7.78
CA CYS A 202 -7.96 -0.88 7.38
C CYS A 202 -8.11 0.41 8.21
N VAL A 203 -9.35 0.83 8.48
CA VAL A 203 -9.62 2.02 9.30
C VAL A 203 -9.16 1.81 10.74
N GLU A 204 -9.32 0.61 11.30
CA GLU A 204 -8.83 0.25 12.64
C GLU A 204 -7.30 0.27 12.76
N LEU A 205 -6.58 0.15 11.65
CA LEU A 205 -5.11 0.19 11.65
C LEU A 205 -4.57 1.63 11.69
N LEU A 206 -5.35 2.62 11.23
CA LEU A 206 -4.93 4.03 11.20
C LEU A 206 -4.66 4.60 12.60
N PRO A 207 -5.54 4.44 13.63
CA PRO A 207 -5.25 4.87 14.99
C PRO A 207 -3.95 4.31 15.54
N CYS A 208 -3.64 3.04 15.25
CA CYS A 208 -2.41 2.40 15.72
C CYS A 208 -1.17 3.11 15.16
N VAL A 209 -1.19 3.44 13.86
CA VAL A 209 -0.12 4.19 13.22
C VAL A 209 0.04 5.57 13.84
N PHE A 210 -1.05 6.31 14.04
CA PHE A 210 -1.00 7.63 14.67
C PHE A 210 -0.48 7.59 16.11
N ALA A 211 -0.94 6.63 16.92
CA ALA A 211 -0.49 6.47 18.29
C ALA A 211 1.02 6.20 18.38
N VAL A 212 1.55 5.37 17.49
CA VAL A 212 3.00 5.10 17.42
C VAL A 212 3.76 6.32 16.90
N LEU A 213 3.30 6.97 15.82
CA LEU A 213 3.96 8.18 15.32
C LEU A 213 4.01 9.29 16.37
N ALA A 214 2.92 9.49 17.11
CA ALA A 214 2.89 10.44 18.21
C ALA A 214 3.90 10.02 19.28
N SER A 215 3.83 8.78 19.78
CA SER A 215 4.72 8.28 20.85
C SER A 215 6.21 8.36 20.52
N HIS A 216 6.60 8.36 19.25
CA HIS A 216 8.00 8.39 18.81
C HIS A 216 8.47 9.71 18.19
N ALA A 217 7.60 10.72 18.06
CA ALA A 217 8.00 12.01 17.51
C ALA A 217 8.81 12.81 18.56
N PRO A 218 10.11 13.09 18.33
CA PRO A 218 11.05 13.63 19.33
C PRO A 218 10.81 15.09 19.70
N ARG A 219 9.77 15.71 19.13
CA ARG A 219 9.33 17.08 19.36
C ARG A 219 7.81 17.17 19.22
N LEU A 220 7.10 16.28 19.88
CA LEU A 220 5.68 16.49 20.10
C LEU A 220 5.50 17.86 20.78
N PRO A 221 4.55 18.69 20.33
CA PRO A 221 4.30 19.99 20.97
C PRO A 221 3.96 19.81 22.46
N ASP A 222 4.12 20.87 23.25
CA ASP A 222 3.88 20.84 24.71
C ASP A 222 2.46 20.37 25.10
N CYS A 223 1.49 20.43 24.18
CA CYS A 223 0.14 19.89 24.40
C CYS A 223 0.08 18.34 24.43
N LEU A 224 1.11 17.66 23.92
CA LEU A 224 1.27 16.21 23.92
C LEU A 224 2.50 15.77 24.74
N SER A 225 3.32 16.71 25.25
CA SER A 225 4.46 16.42 26.13
C SER A 225 4.02 15.92 27.52
N HIS A 226 2.77 16.20 27.92
CA HIS A 226 2.13 15.63 29.12
C HIS A 226 1.71 14.16 28.94
N LEU A 227 1.82 13.61 27.73
CA LEU A 227 1.51 12.20 27.49
C LEU A 227 2.68 11.33 27.96
N ASN A 228 2.84 11.23 29.29
CA ASN A 228 3.65 10.22 29.93
C ASN A 228 3.23 8.82 29.46
N GLN A 229 4.12 7.84 29.61
CA GLN A 229 3.91 6.43 29.22
C GLN A 229 2.57 5.84 29.72
N ASP A 230 2.03 6.37 30.84
CA ASP A 230 0.75 6.02 31.46
C ASP A 230 -0.51 6.52 30.71
N SER A 231 -0.36 7.46 29.78
CA SER A 231 -1.46 8.08 29.01
C SER A 231 -1.70 7.44 27.63
N LYS A 232 -0.87 6.45 27.26
CA LYS A 232 -0.99 5.70 25.99
C LYS A 232 -2.41 5.20 25.70
N PRO A 233 -3.17 4.64 26.67
CA PRO A 233 -4.54 4.18 26.40
C PRO A 233 -5.50 5.34 26.07
N ALA A 234 -5.33 6.50 26.71
CA ALA A 234 -6.16 7.68 26.47
C ALA A 234 -5.88 8.28 25.09
N LEU A 235 -4.60 8.36 24.70
CA LEU A 235 -4.20 8.76 23.35
C LEU A 235 -4.79 7.83 22.29
N LEU A 236 -4.65 6.52 22.48
CA LEU A 236 -5.16 5.53 21.55
C LEU A 236 -6.69 5.62 21.43
N LYS A 237 -7.40 5.85 22.54
CA LYS A 237 -8.85 6.07 22.53
C LYS A 237 -9.24 7.30 21.72
N ALA A 238 -8.59 8.44 21.96
CA ALA A 238 -8.84 9.66 21.18
C ALA A 238 -8.57 9.47 19.67
N MET A 239 -7.52 8.73 19.31
CA MET A 239 -7.20 8.40 17.92
C MET A 239 -8.24 7.48 17.27
N SER A 240 -8.76 6.51 18.04
CA SER A 240 -9.85 5.63 17.61
C SER A 240 -11.12 6.42 17.35
N ASP A 241 -11.51 7.29 18.29
CA ASP A 241 -12.73 8.10 18.18
C ASP A 241 -12.68 9.02 16.94
N MET A 242 -11.56 9.70 16.70
CA MET A 242 -11.39 10.53 15.50
C MET A 242 -11.43 9.71 14.22
N CYS A 243 -10.75 8.55 14.18
CA CYS A 243 -10.81 7.68 13.02
C CYS A 243 -12.19 7.02 12.84
N LYS A 244 -13.11 7.17 13.81
CA LYS A 244 -14.37 6.43 13.90
C LYS A 244 -14.13 4.91 13.86
N ALA A 245 -13.11 4.47 14.60
CA ALA A 245 -12.70 3.09 14.72
C ALA A 245 -13.11 2.52 16.08
N ASP A 246 -13.33 1.21 16.13
CA ASP A 246 -13.66 0.51 17.38
C ASP A 246 -12.44 0.45 18.29
N TYR A 247 -12.49 1.12 19.43
CA TYR A 247 -11.36 1.19 20.36
C TYR A 247 -10.90 -0.17 20.86
N SER A 248 -11.81 -1.11 21.13
CA SER A 248 -11.47 -2.44 21.63
C SER A 248 -10.66 -3.23 20.61
N ARG A 249 -11.06 -3.17 19.33
CA ARG A 249 -10.34 -3.82 18.23
C ARG A 249 -9.00 -3.14 17.94
N VAL A 250 -8.95 -1.81 17.99
CA VAL A 250 -7.69 -1.04 17.88
C VAL A 250 -6.71 -1.44 18.98
N LEU A 251 -7.18 -1.50 20.23
CA LEU A 251 -6.36 -1.89 21.38
C LEU A 251 -5.80 -3.31 21.23
N ALA A 252 -6.62 -4.27 20.79
CA ALA A 252 -6.16 -5.64 20.55
C ALA A 252 -5.04 -5.69 19.49
N ARG A 253 -5.14 -4.88 18.42
CA ARG A 253 -4.14 -4.82 17.33
C ARG A 253 -2.82 -4.20 17.77
N MET A 254 -2.81 -3.31 18.76
CA MET A 254 -1.59 -2.63 19.21
C MET A 254 -0.48 -3.59 19.62
N SER A 255 -0.83 -4.73 20.23
CA SER A 255 0.11 -5.79 20.61
C SER A 255 0.99 -6.29 19.45
N SER A 256 0.43 -6.31 18.23
CA SER A 256 1.13 -6.73 17.02
C SER A 256 1.75 -5.55 16.25
N VAL A 257 1.15 -4.37 16.36
CA VAL A 257 1.59 -3.16 15.63
C VAL A 257 2.81 -2.50 16.26
N GLU A 258 2.81 -2.32 17.58
CA GLU A 258 3.88 -1.63 18.31
C GLU A 258 5.27 -2.24 18.06
N PRO A 259 5.49 -3.57 18.13
CA PRO A 259 6.82 -4.14 17.88
C PRO A 259 7.27 -3.95 16.42
N LEU A 260 6.37 -4.15 15.45
CA LEU A 260 6.68 -4.01 14.02
C LEU A 260 7.06 -2.57 13.67
N LEU A 261 6.27 -1.60 14.12
CA LEU A 261 6.57 -0.20 13.84
C LEU A 261 7.78 0.29 14.62
N SER A 262 7.93 -0.09 15.90
CA SER A 262 9.12 0.30 16.67
C SER A 262 10.40 -0.13 15.96
N GLN A 263 10.43 -1.34 15.40
CA GLN A 263 11.57 -1.83 14.61
C GLN A 263 11.79 -1.00 13.33
N ILE A 264 10.73 -0.75 12.55
CA ILE A 264 10.83 0.01 11.30
C ILE A 264 11.30 1.44 11.55
N LEU A 265 10.72 2.09 12.56
CA LEU A 265 10.90 3.49 12.86
C LEU A 265 12.28 3.77 13.50
N THR A 266 12.76 2.90 14.40
CA THR A 266 14.11 3.01 14.97
C THR A 266 15.22 2.68 13.95
N ALA A 267 14.94 1.83 12.97
CA ALA A 267 15.85 1.58 11.86
C ALA A 267 15.92 2.77 10.89
N ALA A 268 14.77 3.39 10.59
CA ALA A 268 14.66 4.41 9.55
C ALA A 268 15.00 5.85 10.01
N VAL A 269 14.83 6.18 11.30
CA VAL A 269 15.00 7.56 11.81
C VAL A 269 16.12 7.61 12.87
N PRO A 270 17.32 8.13 12.54
CA PRO A 270 18.46 8.19 13.46
C PRO A 270 18.17 8.93 14.77
N GLU A 271 17.40 10.02 14.72
CA GLU A 271 17.01 10.80 15.89
C GLU A 271 16.13 10.00 16.85
N TRP A 272 15.29 9.12 16.32
CA TRP A 272 14.40 8.27 17.13
C TRP A 272 15.17 7.10 17.72
N ARG A 273 16.20 6.60 17.02
CA ARG A 273 17.16 5.64 17.56
C ARG A 273 17.91 6.22 18.75
N MET A 274 18.37 7.47 18.64
CA MET A 274 19.04 8.18 19.73
C MET A 274 18.09 8.43 20.91
N ALA A 275 16.87 8.90 20.66
CA ALA A 275 15.87 9.11 21.71
C ALA A 275 15.53 7.81 22.46
N LEU A 276 15.41 6.68 21.76
CA LEU A 276 15.18 5.36 22.37
C LEU A 276 16.37 4.92 23.23
N TYR A 277 17.60 5.17 22.78
CA TYR A 277 18.82 4.88 23.54
C TYR A 277 18.87 5.71 24.82
N THR A 278 18.59 7.01 24.74
CA THR A 278 18.53 7.92 25.89
C THR A 278 17.43 7.51 26.89
N ALA A 279 16.24 7.15 26.40
CA ALA A 279 15.14 6.70 27.26
C ALA A 279 15.46 5.38 27.98
N LYS A 280 16.15 4.43 27.30
CA LYS A 280 16.61 3.18 27.93
C LYS A 280 17.64 3.44 29.02
N MET A 281 18.65 4.28 28.75
CA MET A 281 19.61 4.67 29.79
C MET A 281 18.92 5.32 31.00
N GLN A 282 17.95 6.20 30.78
CA GLN A 282 17.19 6.83 31.87
C GLN A 282 16.36 5.83 32.67
N GLN A 283 15.76 4.82 32.03
CA GLN A 283 15.05 3.76 32.74
C GLN A 283 16.00 2.85 33.53
N GLU A 284 17.17 2.54 33.01
CA GLU A 284 18.19 1.75 33.72
C GLU A 284 18.71 2.50 34.95
N ILE A 285 19.01 3.80 34.80
CA ILE A 285 19.39 4.67 35.92
C ILE A 285 18.26 4.77 36.97
N ALA A 286 17.01 4.98 36.54
CA ALA A 286 15.87 5.04 37.45
C ALA A 286 15.55 3.69 38.13
N ALA A 287 15.83 2.56 37.48
CA ALA A 287 15.72 1.24 38.06
C ALA A 287 16.82 1.01 39.10
N GLU A 288 18.06 1.40 38.82
CA GLU A 288 19.17 1.35 39.79
C GLU A 288 18.90 2.23 41.02
N GLU A 289 18.39 3.45 40.83
CA GLU A 289 18.01 4.35 41.92
C GLU A 289 16.88 3.78 42.79
N LYS A 290 15.86 3.16 42.18
CA LYS A 290 14.80 2.47 42.93
C LYS A 290 15.34 1.27 43.71
N THR A 291 16.29 0.53 43.13
CA THR A 291 16.90 -0.64 43.77
C THR A 291 17.74 -0.21 44.98
N LEU A 292 18.51 0.89 44.84
CA LEU A 292 19.27 1.50 45.94
C LEU A 292 18.36 2.09 47.02
N ALA A 293 17.24 2.71 46.65
CA ALA A 293 16.27 3.24 47.61
C ALA A 293 15.58 2.12 48.41
N PHE A 294 15.21 1.02 47.76
CA PHE A 294 14.66 -0.16 48.45
C PHE A 294 15.69 -0.82 49.39
N ALA A 295 16.95 -0.96 48.95
CA ALA A 295 18.03 -1.49 49.79
C ALA A 295 18.32 -0.58 51.02
N ALA A 296 18.22 0.74 50.86
CA ALA A 296 18.40 1.69 51.95
C ALA A 296 17.26 1.62 52.98
N ILE A 297 16.01 1.38 52.55
CA ILE A 297 14.85 1.21 53.45
C ILE A 297 14.98 -0.07 54.27
N ASP A 298 15.44 -1.19 53.68
CA ASP A 298 15.68 -2.45 54.40
C ASP A 298 16.81 -2.34 55.46
N LEU A 299 17.87 -1.59 55.15
CA LEU A 299 18.96 -1.31 56.10
C LEU A 299 18.50 -0.47 57.29
N VAL A 300 17.58 0.48 57.10
CA VAL A 300 16.98 1.24 58.20
C VAL A 300 16.04 0.36 59.02
N SER A 301 15.23 -0.50 58.40
CA SER A 301 14.30 -1.38 59.13
C SER A 301 15.02 -2.42 60.01
N SER A 302 16.16 -2.96 59.55
CA SER A 302 16.99 -3.90 60.32
C SER A 302 17.69 -3.27 61.54
N LYS A 303 17.86 -1.95 61.56
CA LYS A 303 18.56 -1.22 62.63
C LYS A 303 17.67 -0.85 63.83
N TRP A 304 16.35 -0.92 63.68
CA TRP A 304 15.37 -0.61 64.74
C TRP A 304 14.70 -1.86 65.36
N GLY A 305 15.17 -3.06 65.01
CA GLY A 305 14.62 -4.35 65.50
C GLY A 305 15.34 -4.98 66.70
N CYS A 306 16.40 -4.38 67.24
CA CYS A 306 17.18 -4.98 68.34
C CYS A 306 17.32 -4.02 69.52
N GLY A 307 16.29 -3.97 70.38
CA GLY A 307 16.29 -3.11 71.55
C GLY A 307 15.05 -3.25 72.42
N ARG A 308 14.68 -4.48 72.79
CA ARG A 308 13.82 -4.75 73.95
C ARG A 308 13.92 -6.23 74.36
N ARG A 309 14.84 -6.51 75.29
CA ARG A 309 14.71 -7.53 76.33
C ARG A 309 15.27 -6.94 77.61
#